data_AF-A0A1E3K142-F1
#
_entry.id   AF-A0A1E3K142-F1
#
_cell.length_a   1.000
_cell.length_b   1.000
_cell.length_c   1.000
_cell.angle_alpha   90.00
_cell.angle_beta   90.00
_cell.angle_gamma   90.00
#
_symmetry.space_group_name_H-M   'P 1'
#
loop_
_entity.id
_entity.type
_entity.pdbx_description
1 polymer ?
#
loop_
_entity_poly.entity_id
_entity_poly.type
_entity_poly.pdbx_seq_one_letter_code
_entity_poly.pdbx_strand_id
1 'polypeptide(L)'
;MSRPSSVSTTHLPIAPTIPPALHQLANPAPALIDAQLPAYLLPPVLDLLRQSSTHVVRKRRVQEEELRSEGLLPPRTQNEDEETVIEEELAKRIERIGLMAGGLIAEKLTLARPPLASHLDIIKFVCKELFLYVYSKQIDNLRTNHRGVYVLQSHSFPPLAGLSSYRGAAADMETAKTHLLFPQALLQGALTRLGMHSIVTAESSGLPQCTFQIRTTKATATTPSVAGTPNPSAGLTARGHPGAVSTGGPASVAMSTGGSASTGLGVGGH
;
A
#
# COMPACT_ATOMS: atom_id res chain seq x y z
N MET A 1 -57.90 5.04 -2.33
CA MET A 1 -56.98 4.28 -3.20
C MET A 1 -55.81 3.82 -2.36
N SER A 2 -55.85 2.58 -1.90
CA SER A 2 -54.88 2.00 -0.97
C SER A 2 -53.73 1.39 -1.77
N ARG A 3 -52.48 1.84 -1.53
CA ARG A 3 -51.28 1.25 -2.14
C ARG A 3 -51.05 -0.16 -1.59
N PRO A 4 -50.70 -1.17 -2.42
CA PRO A 4 -50.33 -2.48 -1.93
C PRO A 4 -48.91 -2.46 -1.34
N SER A 5 -48.76 -3.04 -0.16
CA SER A 5 -47.50 -3.25 0.55
C SER A 5 -46.62 -4.25 -0.21
N SER A 6 -45.36 -3.87 -0.49
CA SER A 6 -44.36 -4.75 -1.08
C SER A 6 -44.03 -5.90 -0.13
N VAL A 7 -44.27 -7.13 -0.57
CA VAL A 7 -43.89 -8.36 0.11
C VAL A 7 -42.38 -8.41 0.23
N SER A 8 -41.86 -8.41 1.46
CA SER A 8 -40.44 -8.62 1.75
C SER A 8 -40.06 -10.07 1.44
N THR A 9 -39.39 -10.29 0.32
CA THR A 9 -38.71 -11.58 0.03
C THR A 9 -37.66 -11.82 1.11
N THR A 10 -37.97 -12.75 2.01
CA THR A 10 -37.02 -13.23 3.03
C THR A 10 -36.00 -14.10 2.32
N HIS A 11 -34.80 -13.57 2.06
CA HIS A 11 -33.70 -14.39 1.57
C HIS A 11 -33.25 -15.30 2.73
N LEU A 12 -33.67 -16.56 2.70
CA LEU A 12 -33.16 -17.56 3.65
C LEU A 12 -31.63 -17.64 3.51
N PRO A 13 -30.88 -17.73 4.62
CA PRO A 13 -29.44 -17.92 4.54
C PRO A 13 -29.17 -19.28 3.88
N ILE A 14 -28.34 -19.28 2.82
CA ILE A 14 -27.88 -20.50 2.17
C ILE A 14 -27.15 -21.32 3.23
N ALA A 15 -27.66 -22.51 3.54
CA ALA A 15 -27.01 -23.43 4.47
C ALA A 15 -25.59 -23.72 3.96
N PRO A 16 -24.56 -23.67 4.81
CA PRO A 16 -23.20 -23.95 4.37
C PRO A 16 -23.14 -25.37 3.78
N THR A 17 -22.69 -25.48 2.54
CA THR A 17 -22.50 -26.75 1.83
C THR A 17 -21.39 -27.62 2.42
N ILE A 18 -20.63 -27.07 3.37
CA ILE A 18 -19.51 -27.72 4.03
C ILE A 18 -19.97 -28.23 5.41
N PRO A 19 -19.75 -29.52 5.73
CA PRO A 19 -20.02 -30.07 7.05
C PRO A 19 -19.41 -29.21 8.17
N PRO A 20 -20.12 -28.99 9.30
CA PRO A 20 -19.66 -28.11 10.37
C PRO A 20 -18.31 -28.53 10.96
N ALA A 21 -17.99 -29.82 10.96
CA ALA A 21 -16.68 -30.33 11.39
C ALA A 21 -15.53 -29.86 10.47
N LEU A 22 -15.75 -29.84 9.16
CA LEU A 22 -14.76 -29.32 8.20
C LEU A 22 -14.62 -27.79 8.32
N HIS A 23 -15.73 -27.10 8.58
CA HIS A 23 -15.70 -25.65 8.85
C HIS A 23 -14.91 -25.32 10.14
N GLN A 24 -15.03 -26.12 11.19
CA GLN A 24 -14.26 -25.97 12.43
C GLN A 24 -12.77 -26.24 12.25
N LEU A 25 -12.40 -27.19 11.37
CA LEU A 25 -10.99 -27.42 11.02
C LEU A 25 -10.39 -26.25 10.22
N ALA A 26 -11.18 -25.64 9.33
CA ALA A 26 -10.75 -24.47 8.55
C ALA A 26 -10.67 -23.19 9.41
N ASN A 27 -11.53 -23.06 10.43
CA ASN A 27 -11.60 -21.91 11.34
C ASN A 27 -11.53 -22.40 12.81
N PRO A 28 -10.34 -22.81 13.29
CA PRO A 28 -10.19 -23.22 14.67
C PRO A 28 -10.50 -22.06 15.62
N ALA A 29 -11.00 -22.37 16.81
CA ALA A 29 -11.21 -21.37 17.86
C ALA A 29 -9.88 -20.63 18.11
N PRO A 30 -9.88 -19.29 18.13
CA PRO A 30 -8.64 -18.54 18.28
C PRO A 30 -8.04 -18.80 19.66
N ALA A 31 -6.75 -19.12 19.69
CA ALA A 31 -5.99 -19.09 20.94
C ALA A 31 -5.88 -17.63 21.39
N LEU A 32 -6.44 -17.35 22.58
CA LEU A 32 -6.42 -16.01 23.14
C LEU A 32 -5.12 -15.81 23.93
N ILE A 33 -4.49 -14.66 23.73
CA ILE A 33 -3.32 -14.20 24.50
C ILE A 33 -3.69 -12.93 25.26
N ASP A 34 -2.96 -12.65 26.33
CA ASP A 34 -3.14 -11.40 27.08
C ASP A 34 -2.86 -10.18 26.19
N ALA A 35 -3.74 -9.17 26.24
CA ALA A 35 -3.61 -7.95 25.45
C ALA A 35 -2.35 -7.12 25.77
N GLN A 36 -1.75 -7.30 26.96
CA GLN A 36 -0.49 -6.68 27.36
C GLN A 36 0.74 -7.42 26.85
N LEU A 37 0.62 -8.68 26.41
CA LEU A 37 1.75 -9.49 25.97
C LEU A 37 2.60 -8.82 24.86
N PRO A 38 2.02 -8.16 23.84
CA PRO A 38 2.81 -7.45 22.83
C PRO A 38 3.69 -6.34 23.43
N ALA A 39 3.26 -5.67 24.50
CA ALA A 39 4.05 -4.62 25.15
C ALA A 39 5.33 -5.17 25.80
N TYR A 40 5.27 -6.42 26.31
CA TYR A 40 6.44 -7.10 26.87
C TYR A 40 7.34 -7.73 25.81
N LEU A 41 6.77 -8.23 24.71
CA LEU A 41 7.53 -8.92 23.67
C LEU A 41 8.16 -7.98 22.64
N LEU A 42 7.56 -6.81 22.38
CA LEU A 42 8.04 -5.93 21.32
C LEU A 42 9.47 -5.41 21.57
N PRO A 43 9.86 -4.93 22.78
CA PRO A 43 11.23 -4.50 23.03
C PRO A 43 12.29 -5.59 22.79
N PRO A 44 12.21 -6.81 23.37
CA PRO A 44 13.22 -7.84 23.13
C PRO A 44 13.23 -8.35 21.68
N VAL A 45 12.09 -8.31 20.98
CA VAL A 45 12.05 -8.64 19.54
C VAL A 45 12.83 -7.61 18.72
N LEU A 46 12.65 -6.31 18.99
CA LEU A 46 13.40 -5.25 18.31
C LEU A 46 14.91 -5.34 18.61
N ASP A 47 15.27 -5.62 19.86
CA ASP A 47 16.68 -5.82 20.25
C ASP A 47 17.29 -7.04 19.55
N LEU A 48 16.57 -8.16 19.48
CA LEU A 48 17.01 -9.36 18.78
C LEU A 48 17.17 -9.12 17.28
N LEU A 49 16.23 -8.40 16.67
CA LEU A 49 16.33 -8.01 15.26
C LEU A 49 17.55 -7.10 15.03
N ARG A 50 17.80 -6.14 15.93
CA ARG A 50 18.98 -5.26 15.86
C ARG A 50 20.27 -6.06 15.96
N GLN A 51 20.40 -6.96 16.93
CA GLN A 51 21.56 -7.84 17.08
C GLN A 51 21.79 -8.71 15.84
N SER A 52 20.71 -9.27 15.28
CA SER A 52 20.76 -10.07 14.05
C SER A 52 21.17 -9.24 12.83
N SER A 53 20.67 -8.00 12.71
CA SER A 53 21.07 -7.06 11.65
C SER A 53 22.56 -6.72 11.78
N THR A 54 23.04 -6.40 12.99
CA THR A 54 24.46 -6.16 13.27
C THR A 54 25.33 -7.34 12.84
N HIS A 55 24.93 -8.56 13.17
CA HIS A 55 25.68 -9.75 12.76
C HIS A 55 25.76 -9.89 11.23
N VAL A 56 24.64 -9.69 10.53
CA VAL A 56 24.60 -9.80 9.06
C VAL A 56 25.37 -8.68 8.37
N VAL A 57 25.28 -7.44 8.86
CA VAL A 57 26.03 -6.30 8.31
C VAL A 57 27.53 -6.53 8.47
N ARG A 58 27.99 -6.95 9.66
CA ARG A 58 29.42 -7.25 9.88
C ARG A 58 29.91 -8.41 9.03
N LYS A 59 29.11 -9.49 8.96
CA LYS A 59 29.44 -10.64 8.10
C LYS A 59 29.55 -10.23 6.63
N ARG A 60 28.60 -9.43 6.12
CA ARG A 60 28.65 -8.90 4.75
C ARG A 60 29.88 -8.03 4.53
N ARG A 61 30.22 -7.16 5.49
CA ARG A 61 31.39 -6.28 5.40
C ARG A 61 32.70 -7.07 5.30
N VAL A 62 32.86 -8.14 6.09
CA VAL A 62 34.03 -9.03 6.02
C VAL A 62 34.11 -9.70 4.65
N GLN A 63 33.00 -10.25 4.15
CA GLN A 63 32.95 -10.87 2.81
C GLN A 63 33.30 -9.87 1.70
N GLU A 64 32.78 -8.65 1.76
CA GLU A 64 33.12 -7.59 0.79
C GLU A 64 34.59 -7.15 0.88
N GLU A 65 35.21 -7.23 2.05
CA GLU A 65 36.62 -6.92 2.25
C GLU A 65 37.54 -8.02 1.73
N GLU A 66 37.19 -9.29 1.96
CA GLU A 66 37.84 -10.45 1.35
C GLU A 66 37.80 -10.36 -0.19
N LEU A 67 36.62 -10.13 -0.77
CA LEU A 67 36.47 -9.95 -2.22
C LEU A 67 37.28 -8.76 -2.76
N ARG A 68 37.41 -7.68 -1.99
CA ARG A 68 38.23 -6.52 -2.36
C ARG A 68 39.72 -6.84 -2.28
N SER A 69 40.15 -7.65 -1.32
CA SER A 69 41.54 -8.11 -1.20
C SER A 69 41.96 -9.01 -2.37
N GLU A 70 41.00 -9.75 -2.94
CA GLU A 70 41.19 -10.55 -4.16
C GLU A 70 41.05 -9.72 -5.46
N GLY A 71 40.74 -8.43 -5.36
CA GLY A 71 40.59 -7.54 -6.52
C GLY A 71 39.28 -7.71 -7.30
N LEU A 72 38.28 -8.41 -6.75
CA LEU A 72 36.98 -8.66 -7.39
C LEU A 72 35.98 -7.50 -7.25
N LEU A 73 36.25 -6.55 -6.35
CA LEU A 73 35.42 -5.38 -6.10
C LEU A 73 36.20 -4.07 -6.26
N PRO A 74 35.56 -2.99 -6.72
CA PRO A 74 36.19 -1.68 -6.79
C PRO A 74 36.56 -1.15 -5.39
N PRO A 75 37.56 -0.24 -5.31
CA PRO A 75 37.91 0.43 -4.07
C PRO A 75 36.72 1.23 -3.53
N ARG A 76 36.59 1.26 -2.20
CA ARG A 76 35.43 1.82 -1.51
C ARG A 76 35.43 3.36 -1.65
N THR A 77 34.37 3.91 -2.25
CA THR A 77 34.27 5.35 -2.55
C THR A 77 33.79 6.18 -1.36
N GLN A 78 32.96 5.59 -0.48
CA GLN A 78 32.43 6.22 0.73
C GLN A 78 32.43 5.22 1.89
N ASN A 79 32.88 5.67 3.06
CA ASN A 79 32.74 4.92 4.31
C ASN A 79 31.37 5.27 4.88
N GLU A 80 30.37 4.44 4.59
CA GLU A 80 29.08 4.51 5.27
C GLU A 80 29.28 4.18 6.76
N ASP A 81 28.66 4.97 7.62
CA ASP A 81 28.68 4.75 9.06
C ASP A 81 28.04 3.39 9.39
N GLU A 82 28.74 2.53 10.13
CA GLU A 82 28.25 1.16 10.39
C GLU A 82 26.88 1.17 11.10
N GLU A 83 26.64 2.15 11.97
CA GLU A 83 25.39 2.31 12.69
C GLU A 83 24.21 2.61 11.75
N THR A 84 24.39 3.49 10.75
CA THR A 84 23.32 3.83 9.80
C THR A 84 22.96 2.61 8.92
N VAL A 85 23.97 1.85 8.48
CA VAL A 85 23.76 0.61 7.71
C VAL A 85 23.00 -0.44 8.54
N ILE A 86 23.32 -0.56 9.84
CA ILE A 86 22.61 -1.45 10.77
C ILE A 86 21.16 -1.01 10.93
N GLU A 87 20.89 0.28 11.09
CA GLU A 87 19.53 0.82 11.23
C GLU A 87 18.70 0.63 9.97
N GLU A 88 19.29 0.82 8.79
CA GLU A 88 18.62 0.52 7.53
C GLU A 88 18.28 -0.97 7.37
N GLU A 89 19.20 -1.87 7.70
CA GLU A 89 18.97 -3.32 7.62
C GLU A 89 17.91 -3.76 8.64
N LEU A 90 17.94 -3.20 9.86
CA LEU A 90 16.90 -3.38 10.87
C LEU A 90 15.53 -2.92 10.34
N ALA A 91 15.45 -1.72 9.77
CA ALA A 91 14.22 -1.19 9.22
C ALA A 91 13.66 -2.09 8.11
N LYS A 92 14.49 -2.50 7.14
CA LYS A 92 14.11 -3.41 6.05
C LYS A 92 13.52 -4.72 6.57
N ARG A 93 14.04 -5.27 7.67
CA ARG A 93 13.54 -6.51 8.28
C ARG A 93 12.20 -6.31 8.98
N ILE A 94 12.09 -5.27 9.80
CA ILE A 94 10.83 -4.92 10.47
C ILE A 94 9.73 -4.65 9.44
N GLU A 95 10.06 -3.91 8.38
CA GLU A 95 9.14 -3.62 7.29
C GLU A 95 8.66 -4.88 6.59
N ARG A 96 9.55 -5.83 6.27
CA ARG A 96 9.15 -7.10 5.66
C ARG A 96 8.15 -7.86 6.53
N ILE A 97 8.39 -7.91 7.85
CA ILE A 97 7.49 -8.57 8.80
C ILE A 97 6.13 -7.86 8.83
N GLY A 98 6.13 -6.52 8.90
CA GLY A 98 4.92 -5.71 8.90
C GLY A 98 4.10 -5.88 7.61
N LEU A 99 4.74 -5.79 6.44
CA LEU A 99 4.08 -5.96 5.13
C LEU A 99 3.39 -7.31 5.03
N MET A 100 4.06 -8.38 5.44
CA MET A 100 3.50 -9.74 5.42
C MET A 100 2.32 -9.88 6.41
N ALA A 101 2.52 -9.47 7.66
CA ALA A 101 1.50 -9.57 8.70
C ALA A 101 0.23 -8.78 8.34
N GLY A 102 0.40 -7.53 7.88
CA GLY A 102 -0.70 -6.67 7.47
C GLY A 102 -1.51 -7.24 6.31
N GLY A 103 -0.83 -7.77 5.28
CA GLY A 103 -1.48 -8.40 4.14
C GLY A 103 -2.30 -9.65 4.53
N LEU A 104 -1.72 -10.55 5.33
CA LEU A 104 -2.39 -11.76 5.79
C LEU A 104 -3.59 -11.46 6.70
N ILE A 105 -3.45 -10.50 7.62
CA ILE A 105 -4.55 -10.09 8.50
C ILE A 105 -5.68 -9.46 7.67
N ALA A 106 -5.35 -8.61 6.70
CA ALA A 106 -6.35 -8.01 5.82
C ALA A 106 -7.15 -9.08 5.06
N GLU A 107 -6.47 -10.03 4.41
CA GLU A 107 -7.12 -11.17 3.72
C GLU A 107 -8.08 -11.92 4.63
N LYS A 108 -7.62 -12.27 5.84
CA LYS A 108 -8.42 -12.99 6.83
C LYS A 108 -9.68 -12.22 7.22
N LEU A 109 -9.54 -10.92 7.49
CA LEU A 109 -10.66 -10.06 7.92
C LEU A 109 -11.66 -9.75 6.79
N THR A 110 -11.24 -9.85 5.54
CA THR A 110 -12.09 -9.62 4.37
C THR A 110 -12.70 -10.88 3.76
N LEU A 111 -12.31 -12.08 4.22
CA LEU A 111 -12.69 -13.36 3.60
C LEU A 111 -14.21 -13.56 3.42
N ALA A 112 -15.01 -13.12 4.39
CA ALA A 112 -16.47 -13.23 4.36
C ALA A 112 -17.20 -11.93 3.98
N ARG A 113 -16.47 -10.92 3.48
CA ARG A 113 -17.03 -9.60 3.14
C ARG A 113 -17.22 -9.46 1.63
N PRO A 114 -18.25 -8.71 1.19
CA PRO A 114 -18.29 -8.21 -0.18
C PRO A 114 -17.02 -7.43 -0.52
N PRO A 115 -16.55 -7.45 -1.78
CA PRO A 115 -15.36 -6.70 -2.19
C PRO A 115 -15.48 -5.21 -1.85
N LEU A 116 -14.37 -4.63 -1.38
CA LEU A 116 -14.28 -3.19 -1.10
C LEU A 116 -14.19 -2.44 -2.43
N ALA A 117 -15.25 -1.73 -2.79
CA ALA A 117 -15.41 -1.17 -4.14
C ALA A 117 -14.55 0.07 -4.41
N SER A 118 -14.12 0.80 -3.37
CA SER A 118 -13.37 2.05 -3.52
C SER A 118 -12.17 2.14 -2.56
N HIS A 119 -11.16 2.94 -2.92
CA HIS A 119 -10.04 3.25 -2.02
C HIS A 119 -10.50 3.83 -0.68
N LEU A 120 -11.60 4.59 -0.67
CA LEU A 120 -12.16 5.15 0.55
C LEU A 120 -12.73 4.05 1.46
N ASP A 121 -13.37 3.03 0.90
CA ASP A 121 -13.88 1.90 1.67
C ASP A 121 -12.74 1.04 2.23
N ILE A 122 -11.64 0.88 1.47
CA ILE A 122 -10.40 0.26 1.95
C ILE A 122 -9.84 1.03 3.16
N ILE A 123 -9.74 2.36 3.07
CA ILE A 123 -9.26 3.19 4.18
C ILE A 123 -10.19 3.10 5.39
N LYS A 124 -11.52 3.09 5.19
CA LYS A 124 -12.48 2.90 6.29
C LYS A 124 -12.32 1.53 6.96
N PHE A 125 -12.12 0.48 6.18
CA PHE A 125 -11.82 -0.86 6.70
C PHE A 125 -10.56 -0.84 7.55
N VAL A 126 -9.49 -0.21 7.08
CA VAL A 126 -8.25 -0.06 7.85
C VAL A 126 -8.52 0.66 9.18
N CYS A 127 -9.22 1.79 9.15
CA CYS A 127 -9.49 2.61 10.34
C CYS A 127 -10.33 1.91 11.41
N LYS A 128 -11.31 1.10 11.00
CA LYS A 128 -12.35 0.56 11.89
C LYS A 128 -12.18 -0.91 12.25
N GLU A 129 -11.61 -1.70 11.35
CA GLU A 129 -11.56 -3.17 11.45
C GLU A 129 -10.13 -3.64 11.67
N LEU A 130 -9.22 -3.30 10.75
CA LEU A 130 -7.81 -3.72 10.86
C LEU A 130 -7.16 -3.12 12.12
N PHE A 131 -7.31 -1.80 12.31
CA PHE A 131 -6.72 -1.12 13.46
C PHE A 131 -7.32 -1.63 14.77
N LEU A 132 -8.62 -1.91 14.78
CA LEU A 132 -9.32 -2.49 15.93
C LEU A 132 -8.82 -3.89 16.25
N TYR A 133 -8.63 -4.73 15.22
CA TYR A 133 -8.13 -6.09 15.39
C TYR A 133 -6.70 -6.14 15.94
N VAL A 134 -5.81 -5.25 15.46
CA VAL A 134 -4.39 -5.28 15.84
C VAL A 134 -4.12 -4.55 17.14
N TYR A 135 -4.74 -3.39 17.36
CA TYR A 135 -4.43 -2.50 18.47
C TYR A 135 -5.57 -2.36 19.49
N SER A 136 -6.66 -3.10 19.33
CA SER A 136 -7.87 -2.98 20.17
C SER A 136 -8.40 -1.55 20.25
N LYS A 137 -8.19 -0.77 19.18
CA LYS A 137 -8.53 0.65 19.09
C LYS A 137 -8.89 1.00 17.64
N GLN A 138 -9.75 2.00 17.44
CA GLN A 138 -10.01 2.58 16.11
C GLN A 138 -9.15 3.83 15.88
N ILE A 139 -8.96 4.20 14.61
CA ILE A 139 -8.35 5.48 14.26
C ILE A 139 -9.28 6.61 14.69
N ASP A 140 -8.74 7.63 15.37
CA ASP A 140 -9.54 8.70 15.96
C ASP A 140 -9.99 9.70 14.89
N ASN A 141 -9.08 10.06 13.99
CA ASN A 141 -9.35 11.02 12.92
C ASN A 141 -8.86 10.51 11.57
N LEU A 142 -9.71 10.67 10.55
CA LEU A 142 -9.38 10.43 9.16
C LEU A 142 -9.60 11.72 8.37
N ARG A 143 -8.53 12.24 7.76
CA ARG A 143 -8.60 13.32 6.77
C ARG A 143 -8.27 12.75 5.39
N THR A 144 -8.99 13.20 4.36
CA THR A 144 -8.81 12.71 2.99
C THR A 144 -8.67 13.88 2.03
N ASN A 145 -8.07 13.63 0.87
CA ASN A 145 -7.96 14.58 -0.23
C ASN A 145 -8.37 13.90 -1.53
N HIS A 146 -9.01 14.63 -2.45
CA HIS A 146 -9.38 14.18 -3.79
C HIS A 146 -8.18 13.71 -4.63
N ARG A 147 -6.94 14.04 -4.22
CA ARG A 147 -5.69 13.61 -4.84
C ARG A 147 -5.16 12.24 -4.37
N GLY A 148 -5.94 11.47 -3.62
CA GLY A 148 -5.55 10.14 -3.14
C GLY A 148 -4.53 10.17 -2.00
N VAL A 149 -4.61 11.21 -1.16
CA VAL A 149 -3.82 11.34 0.08
C VAL A 149 -4.76 11.20 1.27
N TYR A 150 -4.40 10.35 2.23
CA TYR A 150 -5.14 10.11 3.46
C TYR A 150 -4.23 10.33 4.66
N VAL A 151 -4.77 10.93 5.72
CA VAL A 151 -4.05 11.18 6.97
C VAL A 151 -4.88 10.60 8.10
N LEU A 152 -4.33 9.60 8.76
CA LEU A 152 -4.96 8.86 9.86
C LEU A 152 -4.24 9.27 11.15
N GLN A 153 -4.98 9.71 12.16
CA GLN A 153 -4.41 10.13 13.43
C GLN A 153 -4.91 9.24 14.57
N SER A 154 -3.99 8.82 15.43
CA SER A 154 -4.26 8.11 16.67
C SER A 154 -3.66 8.89 17.83
N HIS A 155 -4.48 9.47 18.72
CA HIS A 155 -4.03 10.28 19.86
C HIS A 155 -3.40 9.45 20.98
N SER A 156 -3.89 8.23 21.19
CA SER A 156 -3.38 7.29 22.20
C SER A 156 -3.01 5.99 21.53
N PHE A 157 -1.90 5.99 20.79
CA PHE A 157 -1.45 4.84 20.04
C PHE A 157 -0.80 3.79 20.98
N PRO A 158 -1.39 2.58 21.12
CA PRO A 158 -0.95 1.63 22.15
C PRO A 158 0.55 1.27 22.12
N PRO A 159 1.19 1.07 20.96
CA PRO A 159 2.63 0.81 20.90
C PRO A 159 3.53 1.92 21.45
N LEU A 160 3.00 3.15 21.57
CA LEU A 160 3.72 4.32 22.07
C LEU A 160 3.30 4.70 23.50
N ALA A 161 2.21 4.14 24.03
CA ALA A 161 1.62 4.55 25.30
C ALA A 161 2.54 4.30 26.51
N GLY A 162 3.35 3.24 26.45
CA GLY A 162 4.29 2.88 27.52
C GLY A 162 5.72 3.38 27.31
N LEU A 163 6.00 4.14 26.25
CA LEU A 163 7.35 4.62 26.00
C LEU A 163 7.70 5.76 26.97
N SER A 164 8.64 5.48 27.85
CA SER A 164 9.25 6.46 28.75
C SER A 164 10.64 5.98 29.15
N SER A 165 11.62 6.87 29.04
CA SER A 165 13.01 6.60 29.37
C SER A 165 13.55 7.66 30.33
N TYR A 166 14.45 7.24 31.21
CA TYR A 166 15.20 8.15 32.08
C TYR A 166 16.09 9.12 31.28
N ARG A 167 16.34 8.84 29.99
CA ARG A 167 17.15 9.67 29.08
C ARG A 167 16.40 10.90 28.57
N GLY A 168 15.13 11.06 28.92
CA GLY A 168 14.31 12.22 28.59
C GLY A 168 13.61 12.13 27.23
N ALA A 169 12.75 13.12 26.97
CA ALA A 169 11.80 13.09 25.87
C ALA A 169 12.42 12.93 24.47
N ALA A 170 13.64 13.42 24.24
CA ALA A 170 14.31 13.27 22.95
C ALA A 170 14.63 11.80 22.63
N ALA A 171 15.07 11.03 23.64
CA ALA A 171 15.37 9.61 23.49
C ALA A 171 14.08 8.78 23.31
N ASP A 172 13.00 9.19 23.97
CA ASP A 172 11.69 8.56 23.82
C ASP A 172 11.16 8.71 22.39
N MET A 173 11.32 9.90 21.81
CA MET A 173 10.94 10.17 20.42
C MET A 173 11.78 9.36 19.42
N GLU A 174 13.06 9.15 19.68
CA GLU A 174 13.91 8.31 18.81
C GLU A 174 13.48 6.85 18.86
N THR A 175 13.20 6.34 20.07
CA THR A 175 12.65 4.99 20.26
C THR A 175 11.30 4.84 19.54
N ALA A 176 10.44 5.86 19.62
CA ALA A 176 9.15 5.87 18.96
C ALA A 176 9.27 5.66 17.44
N LYS A 177 10.25 6.28 16.76
CA LYS A 177 10.47 6.06 15.31
C LYS A 177 10.66 4.58 14.98
N THR A 178 11.49 3.88 15.77
CA THR A 178 11.72 2.43 15.57
C THR A 178 10.44 1.63 15.79
N HIS A 179 9.66 1.97 16.83
CA HIS A 179 8.37 1.32 17.11
C HIS A 179 7.31 1.57 16.02
N LEU A 180 7.43 2.66 15.24
CA LEU A 180 6.50 3.01 14.17
C LEU A 180 6.78 2.29 12.84
N LEU A 181 7.96 1.70 12.65
CA LEU A 181 8.32 0.96 11.43
C LEU A 181 7.36 -0.20 11.15
N PHE A 182 7.03 -0.98 12.19
CA PHE A 182 6.11 -2.11 12.05
C PHE A 182 4.68 -1.66 11.72
N PRO A 183 4.03 -0.75 12.48
CA PRO A 183 2.73 -0.21 12.13
C PRO A 183 2.66 0.41 10.73
N GLN A 184 3.68 1.16 10.31
CA GLN A 184 3.78 1.73 8.96
C GLN A 184 3.68 0.63 7.89
N ALA A 185 4.53 -0.37 8.00
CA ALA A 185 4.58 -1.48 7.07
C ALA A 185 3.34 -2.38 7.13
N LEU A 186 2.76 -2.57 8.31
CA LEU A 186 1.52 -3.31 8.51
C LEU A 186 0.37 -2.68 7.72
N LEU A 187 0.20 -1.35 7.82
CA LEU A 187 -0.81 -0.65 7.04
C LEU A 187 -0.51 -0.77 5.54
N GLN A 188 0.73 -0.55 5.12
CA GLN A 188 1.11 -0.65 3.71
C GLN A 188 0.88 -2.04 3.10
N GLY A 189 1.16 -3.09 3.86
CA GLY A 189 0.94 -4.48 3.46
C GLY A 189 -0.54 -4.81 3.29
N ALA A 190 -1.37 -4.38 4.24
CA ALA A 190 -2.81 -4.51 4.15
C ALA A 190 -3.37 -3.81 2.92
N LEU A 191 -2.97 -2.56 2.67
CA LEU A 191 -3.45 -1.77 1.54
C LEU A 191 -3.06 -2.40 0.19
N THR A 192 -1.81 -2.87 0.07
CA THR A 192 -1.33 -3.54 -1.14
C THR A 192 -2.13 -4.80 -1.43
N ARG A 193 -2.46 -5.60 -0.40
CA ARG A 193 -3.25 -6.82 -0.53
C ARG A 193 -4.70 -6.57 -0.93
N LEU A 194 -5.27 -5.46 -0.47
CA LEU A 194 -6.61 -5.01 -0.83
C LEU A 194 -6.67 -4.31 -2.20
N GLY A 195 -5.56 -4.30 -2.95
CA GLY A 195 -5.49 -3.74 -4.30
C GLY A 195 -5.22 -2.23 -4.36
N MET A 196 -4.86 -1.60 -3.24
CA MET A 196 -4.53 -0.18 -3.17
C MET A 196 -3.02 0.02 -3.00
N HIS A 197 -2.30 0.24 -4.11
CA HIS A 197 -0.88 0.56 -4.08
C HIS A 197 -0.65 1.96 -3.50
N SER A 198 0.01 2.01 -2.35
CA SER A 198 0.27 3.26 -1.64
C SER A 198 1.56 3.19 -0.84
N ILE A 199 2.16 4.35 -0.62
CA ILE A 199 3.26 4.54 0.33
C ILE A 199 2.67 5.02 1.64
N VAL A 200 3.05 4.41 2.75
CA VAL A 200 2.65 4.81 4.10
C VAL A 200 3.87 5.38 4.81
N THR A 201 3.72 6.54 5.43
CA THR A 201 4.72 7.15 6.32
C THR A 201 4.10 7.34 7.69
N ALA A 202 4.76 6.86 8.74
CA ALA A 202 4.34 7.01 10.12
C ALA A 202 5.25 7.99 10.85
N GLU A 203 4.65 8.93 11.57
CA GLU A 203 5.39 9.89 12.39
C GLU A 203 4.69 10.12 13.73
N SER A 204 5.46 10.59 14.71
CA SER A 204 4.95 11.07 16.00
C SER A 204 5.49 12.47 16.23
N SER A 205 4.60 13.41 16.57
CA SER A 205 4.93 14.76 17.00
C SER A 205 4.92 14.91 18.53
N GLY A 206 4.56 13.85 19.25
CA GLY A 206 4.54 13.78 20.70
C GLY A 206 3.96 12.44 21.14
N LEU A 207 4.40 11.93 22.29
CA LEU A 207 3.86 10.68 22.80
C LEU A 207 2.58 10.93 23.60
N PRO A 208 1.56 10.05 23.52
CA PRO A 208 1.52 8.79 22.78
C PRO A 208 0.80 8.86 21.42
N GLN A 209 0.83 10.02 20.74
CA GLN A 209 0.12 10.20 19.46
C GLN A 209 0.96 9.79 18.25
N CYS A 210 0.28 9.33 17.20
CA CYS A 210 0.88 8.96 15.92
C CYS A 210 -0.01 9.42 14.76
N THR A 211 0.63 9.84 13.67
CA THR A 211 -0.01 10.15 12.39
C THR A 211 0.54 9.23 11.30
N PHE A 212 -0.36 8.61 10.54
CA PHE A 212 -0.04 7.85 9.33
C PHE A 212 -0.47 8.64 8.10
N GLN A 213 0.49 8.98 7.24
CA GLN A 213 0.24 9.59 5.95
C GLN A 213 0.28 8.51 4.87
N ILE A 214 -0.83 8.34 4.15
CA ILE A 214 -0.97 7.37 3.07
C ILE A 214 -1.08 8.14 1.76
N ARG A 215 -0.19 7.83 0.81
CA ARG A 215 -0.19 8.41 -0.53
C ARG A 215 -0.38 7.31 -1.57
N THR A 216 -1.48 7.39 -2.30
CA THR A 216 -1.76 6.44 -3.39
C THR A 216 -0.77 6.65 -4.53
N THR A 217 -0.19 5.57 -5.04
CA THR A 217 0.62 5.56 -6.25
C THR A 217 -0.24 5.09 -7.43
N LYS A 218 -0.15 5.75 -8.58
CA LYS A 218 -0.81 5.24 -9.80
C LYS A 218 -0.20 3.87 -10.10
N ALA A 219 -1.02 2.82 -10.18
CA ALA A 219 -0.56 1.51 -10.61
C ALA A 219 -0.02 1.64 -12.03
N THR A 220 1.29 1.53 -12.21
CA THR A 220 1.88 1.27 -13.52
C THR A 220 1.40 -0.12 -13.91
N ALA A 221 0.44 -0.20 -14.83
CA ALA A 221 -0.04 -1.46 -15.38
C ALA A 221 1.14 -2.14 -16.11
N THR A 222 1.91 -2.95 -15.40
CA THR A 222 2.82 -3.91 -16.02
C THR A 222 1.92 -5.03 -16.55
N THR A 223 1.38 -4.81 -17.74
CA THR A 223 0.79 -5.91 -18.51
C THR A 223 1.94 -6.88 -18.77
N PRO A 224 1.90 -8.15 -18.31
CA PRO A 224 2.81 -9.13 -18.83
C PRO A 224 2.46 -9.32 -20.30
N SER A 225 3.22 -8.66 -21.17
CA SER A 225 3.20 -8.92 -22.61
C SER A 225 3.70 -10.34 -22.80
N VAL A 226 2.77 -11.30 -22.88
CA VAL A 226 3.06 -12.64 -23.38
C VAL A 226 3.26 -12.49 -24.89
N ALA A 227 4.47 -12.11 -25.26
CA ALA A 227 4.91 -12.06 -26.64
C ALA A 227 5.14 -13.50 -27.15
N GLY A 228 4.36 -13.88 -28.17
CA GLY A 228 4.83 -14.71 -29.28
C GLY A 228 4.73 -16.22 -29.12
N THR A 229 3.60 -16.81 -29.50
CA THR A 229 3.58 -18.13 -30.14
C THR A 229 3.41 -17.93 -31.66
N PRO A 230 4.37 -18.36 -32.50
CA PRO A 230 4.20 -18.33 -33.94
C PRO A 230 3.32 -19.49 -34.38
N ASN A 231 2.19 -19.19 -35.01
CA ASN A 231 1.31 -20.20 -35.59
C ASN A 231 1.80 -20.54 -37.01
N PRO A 232 2.12 -21.82 -37.34
CA PRO A 232 2.44 -22.23 -38.70
C PRO A 232 1.24 -22.95 -39.31
N SER A 233 0.55 -22.31 -40.25
CA SER A 233 -0.34 -23.02 -41.17
C SER A 233 -0.37 -22.31 -42.52
N ALA A 234 0.20 -22.99 -43.50
CA ALA A 234 0.34 -22.58 -44.89
C ALA A 234 -0.81 -23.12 -45.77
N GLY A 235 -1.10 -22.38 -46.85
CA GLY A 235 -1.68 -22.86 -48.12
C GLY A 235 -3.22 -22.79 -48.23
N LEU A 236 -3.85 -22.43 -49.36
CA LEU A 236 -3.45 -22.18 -50.75
C LEU A 236 -4.55 -21.36 -51.49
N THR A 237 -4.11 -20.56 -52.47
CA THR A 237 -4.72 -20.22 -53.79
C THR A 237 -6.02 -19.41 -53.93
N ALA A 238 -5.93 -18.24 -54.60
CA ALA A 238 -6.42 -18.04 -55.97
C ALA A 238 -6.00 -16.65 -56.55
N ARG A 239 -5.63 -16.65 -57.85
CA ARG A 239 -5.15 -15.53 -58.70
C ARG A 239 -6.32 -14.87 -59.47
N GLY A 240 -6.18 -13.58 -59.84
CA GLY A 240 -6.84 -13.00 -61.03
C GLY A 240 -7.08 -11.46 -61.03
N HIS A 241 -6.43 -10.73 -61.95
CA HIS A 241 -6.44 -9.28 -62.28
C HIS A 241 -7.47 -8.96 -63.42
N PRO A 242 -7.55 -7.75 -64.08
CA PRO A 242 -7.52 -6.31 -63.67
C PRO A 242 -8.51 -5.35 -64.47
N GLY A 243 -8.49 -4.02 -64.18
CA GLY A 243 -8.94 -2.88 -65.05
C GLY A 243 -10.31 -2.24 -64.69
N ALA A 244 -10.65 -0.94 -64.79
CA ALA A 244 -10.06 0.28 -65.36
C ALA A 244 -10.76 1.56 -64.77
N VAL A 245 -10.04 2.67 -64.50
CA VAL A 245 -10.07 4.02 -65.15
C VAL A 245 -11.39 4.83 -65.11
N SER A 246 -11.39 6.02 -64.46
CA SER A 246 -11.50 7.39 -65.05
C SER A 246 -11.94 8.42 -63.97
N THR A 247 -11.12 9.42 -63.60
CA THR A 247 -11.00 10.82 -64.12
C THR A 247 -11.86 11.85 -63.38
N GLY A 248 -11.22 12.94 -62.92
CA GLY A 248 -11.84 14.26 -62.81
C GLY A 248 -11.60 15.04 -61.51
N GLY A 249 -10.49 15.79 -61.42
CA GLY A 249 -10.42 17.02 -60.60
C GLY A 249 -11.01 18.23 -61.37
N PRO A 250 -10.73 19.50 -61.01
CA PRO A 250 -9.86 19.98 -59.93
C PRO A 250 -10.35 21.26 -59.17
N ALA A 251 -9.62 21.58 -58.09
CA ALA A 251 -9.07 22.89 -57.64
C ALA A 251 -9.89 24.19 -57.53
N SER A 252 -9.74 24.86 -56.36
CA SER A 252 -9.43 26.30 -56.12
C SER A 252 -9.48 26.52 -54.59
N VAL A 253 -8.40 26.83 -53.85
CA VAL A 253 -7.50 28.01 -53.78
C VAL A 253 -8.24 29.33 -53.52
N ALA A 254 -8.11 29.87 -52.29
CA ALA A 254 -7.83 31.29 -52.03
C ALA A 254 -7.52 31.54 -50.54
N MET A 255 -6.29 32.01 -50.29
CA MET A 255 -5.89 32.80 -49.12
C MET A 255 -6.40 34.24 -49.25
N SER A 256 -6.64 34.93 -48.14
CA SER A 256 -5.99 36.21 -47.73
C SER A 256 -6.82 36.92 -46.64
N THR A 257 -6.25 37.16 -45.46
CA THR A 257 -5.67 38.44 -44.94
C THR A 257 -6.67 39.43 -44.32
N GLY A 258 -6.44 39.71 -43.03
CA GLY A 258 -6.26 41.07 -42.51
C GLY A 258 -7.49 41.82 -41.99
N GLY A 259 -7.34 42.46 -40.81
CA GLY A 259 -8.17 43.61 -40.43
C GLY A 259 -8.46 43.76 -38.93
N SER A 260 -7.62 44.53 -38.24
CA SER A 260 -7.83 45.06 -36.88
C SER A 260 -8.96 46.10 -36.81
N ALA A 261 -9.62 46.23 -35.64
CA ALA A 261 -9.72 47.46 -34.80
C ALA A 261 -11.03 47.54 -33.95
N SER A 262 -10.84 47.92 -32.66
CA SER A 262 -11.64 48.80 -31.75
C SER A 262 -13.19 48.70 -31.74
N THR A 263 -13.94 48.80 -30.62
CA THR A 263 -13.95 49.81 -29.54
C THR A 263 -15.09 49.50 -28.54
N GLY A 264 -15.00 49.99 -27.28
CA GLY A 264 -16.13 50.36 -26.39
C GLY A 264 -16.49 49.33 -25.29
N LEU A 265 -16.23 49.52 -23.98
CA LEU A 265 -16.73 50.46 -22.94
C LEU A 265 -18.21 50.32 -22.51
N GLY A 266 -18.40 50.17 -21.18
CA GLY A 266 -19.67 50.32 -20.43
C GLY A 266 -19.90 49.14 -19.46
N VAL A 267 -19.46 49.11 -18.20
CA VAL A 267 -19.82 49.87 -16.98
C VAL A 267 -21.27 49.67 -16.49
N GLY A 268 -21.37 49.18 -15.25
CA GLY A 268 -22.49 49.38 -14.30
C GLY A 268 -23.60 48.32 -14.38
N GLY A 269 -24.03 47.67 -13.31
CA GLY A 269 -23.88 47.89 -11.88
C GLY A 269 -25.19 47.46 -11.21
N HIS A 270 -25.09 46.54 -10.25
CA HIS A 270 -25.79 46.51 -8.94
C HIS A 270 -25.51 45.17 -8.27
#